data_AF-A0A932BZV5-F1
#
_entry.id   AF-A0A932BZV5-F1
#
_cell.length_a   1.000
_cell.length_b   1.000
_cell.length_c   1.000
_cell.angle_alpha   90.00
_cell.angle_beta   90.00
_cell.angle_gamma   90.00
#
_symmetry.space_group_name_H-M   'P 1'
#
loop_
_entity.id
_entity.type
_entity.pdbx_description
1 polymer ?
#
loop_
_entity_poly.entity_id
_entity_poly.type
_entity_poly.pdbx_seq_one_letter_code
_entity_poly.pdbx_strand_id
1 'polypeptide(L)'
;MAVDVEPTVFWSGDKSEFSARLQEWCRKVAFRVGDEQGQDGTIARTSPSTNGSSGKKVEERYLRPIGLKPERTSFTDIFPVFMVKKTRRQSMKRREQGDAIAQEYDVIAAALGRSPCTLPERIPDKVLPTVAAEHFAERLVDDILAAKPPLIISLGDEVWRALRNWPHIRANHNAESFDLLRAPRYGERGSIEVDGHRAEWLPLVHPGLLKNPAPMQDSWESQHLGWEQNAGKV
;
A
#
# COMPACT_ATOMS: atom_id res chain seq x y z
N MET A 1 -11.48 5.54 -4.76
CA MET A 1 -11.88 4.12 -4.76
C MET A 1 -10.68 3.34 -4.28
N ALA A 2 -10.76 2.75 -3.09
CA ALA A 2 -9.80 1.74 -2.69
C ALA A 2 -10.19 0.50 -3.49
N VAL A 3 -9.43 0.23 -4.55
CA VAL A 3 -9.75 -0.88 -5.42
C VAL A 3 -9.24 -2.13 -4.72
N ASP A 4 -10.16 -3.06 -4.53
CA ASP A 4 -9.97 -4.47 -4.16
C ASP A 4 -8.81 -5.10 -4.93
N VAL A 5 -8.25 -6.19 -4.41
CA VAL A 5 -7.08 -6.94 -4.91
C VAL A 5 -6.99 -6.88 -6.44
N GLU A 6 -6.30 -5.86 -6.95
CA GLU A 6 -6.14 -5.66 -8.38
C GLU A 6 -5.01 -6.57 -8.85
N PRO A 7 -5.09 -7.17 -10.06
CA PRO A 7 -3.97 -7.89 -10.67
C PRO A 7 -2.72 -6.99 -10.82
N THR A 8 -2.90 -5.67 -10.69
CA THR A 8 -1.87 -4.66 -10.49
C THR A 8 -2.17 -3.90 -9.19
N VAL A 9 -1.54 -4.26 -8.07
CA VAL A 9 -1.76 -3.69 -6.70
C VAL A 9 -1.62 -2.17 -6.64
N PHE A 10 -1.02 -1.56 -7.66
CA PHE A 10 -0.91 -0.14 -7.79
C PHE A 10 -1.40 0.31 -9.17
N TRP A 11 -2.57 0.94 -9.22
CA TRP A 11 -2.93 1.74 -10.40
C TRP A 11 -1.82 2.78 -10.62
N SER A 12 -1.24 2.81 -11.83
CA SER A 12 -0.11 3.68 -12.19
C SER A 12 -0.48 5.18 -12.19
N GLY A 13 -1.75 5.51 -12.00
CA GLY A 13 -2.25 6.87 -12.13
C GLY A 13 -2.38 7.32 -13.60
N ASP A 14 -2.25 6.40 -14.56
CA ASP A 14 -2.43 6.73 -15.98
C ASP A 14 -3.89 7.11 -16.24
N LYS A 15 -4.10 8.40 -16.51
CA LYS A 15 -5.41 8.99 -16.79
C LYS A 15 -6.00 8.47 -18.10
N SER A 16 -5.18 7.99 -19.02
CA SER A 16 -5.64 7.48 -20.32
C SER A 16 -6.46 6.20 -20.19
N GLU A 17 -6.11 5.34 -19.22
CA GLU A 17 -6.81 4.08 -18.95
C GLU A 17 -8.01 4.20 -18.00
N PHE A 18 -8.11 5.30 -17.25
CA PHE A 18 -9.09 5.44 -16.16
C PHE A 18 -10.53 5.21 -16.63
N SER A 19 -10.91 5.81 -17.76
CA SER A 19 -12.27 5.68 -18.29
C SER A 19 -12.63 4.23 -18.63
N ALA A 20 -11.71 3.51 -19.27
CA ALA A 20 -11.92 2.10 -19.61
C ALA A 20 -12.01 1.21 -18.36
N ARG A 21 -11.14 1.43 -17.37
CA ARG A 21 -11.17 0.71 -16.09
C ARG A 21 -12.45 0.98 -15.29
N LEU A 22 -12.89 2.24 -15.24
CA LEU A 22 -14.14 2.62 -14.59
C LEU A 22 -15.35 1.97 -15.27
N GLN A 23 -15.40 1.94 -16.60
CA GLN A 23 -16.47 1.26 -17.34
C GLN A 23 -16.51 -0.25 -17.04
N GLU A 24 -15.35 -0.90 -17.03
CA GLU A 24 -15.28 -2.33 -16.72
C GLU A 24 -15.70 -2.63 -15.27
N TRP A 25 -15.29 -1.79 -14.31
CA TRP A 25 -15.75 -1.90 -12.93
C TRP A 25 -17.27 -1.72 -12.83
N CYS A 26 -17.84 -0.66 -13.43
CA CYS A 26 -19.29 -0.41 -13.45
C CYS A 26 -20.05 -1.61 -14.00
N ARG A 27 -19.54 -2.24 -15.07
CA ARG A 27 -20.13 -3.46 -15.65
C ARG A 27 -20.11 -4.63 -14.66
N LYS A 28 -18.98 -4.87 -13.99
CA LYS A 28 -18.80 -5.97 -13.02
C LYS A 28 -19.74 -5.85 -11.82
N VAL A 29 -19.92 -4.63 -11.29
CA VAL A 29 -20.80 -4.39 -10.14
C VAL A 29 -22.25 -4.07 -10.54
N ALA A 30 -22.57 -4.14 -11.84
CA ALA A 30 -23.86 -3.76 -12.41
C ALA A 30 -24.33 -2.34 -12.02
N PHE A 31 -23.39 -1.39 -11.94
CA PHE A 31 -23.64 -0.01 -11.56
C PHE A 31 -24.54 0.70 -12.58
N ARG A 32 -25.66 1.24 -12.13
CA ARG A 32 -26.66 1.94 -12.93
C ARG A 32 -26.48 3.44 -12.80
N VAL A 33 -26.00 4.09 -13.85
CA VAL A 33 -25.73 5.53 -13.81
C VAL A 33 -27.04 6.33 -13.76
N GLY A 34 -27.06 7.30 -12.86
CA GLY A 34 -28.08 8.34 -12.73
C GLY A 34 -28.63 8.44 -11.31
N ASP A 35 -29.39 9.50 -11.03
CA ASP A 35 -29.84 9.84 -9.66
C ASP A 35 -31.32 9.48 -9.42
N GLU A 36 -31.95 8.75 -10.36
CA GLU A 36 -33.35 8.34 -10.25
C GLU A 36 -33.52 7.07 -9.38
N GLN A 37 -34.77 6.78 -8.98
CA GLN A 37 -35.08 5.59 -8.19
C GLN A 37 -34.66 4.31 -8.93
N GLY A 38 -33.80 3.52 -8.27
CA GLY A 38 -33.26 2.28 -8.85
C GLY A 38 -31.97 2.45 -9.65
N GLN A 39 -31.38 3.64 -9.64
CA GLN A 39 -30.03 3.94 -10.11
C GLN A 39 -29.08 4.17 -8.92
N ASP A 40 -27.77 4.12 -9.17
CA ASP A 40 -26.69 4.09 -8.18
C ASP A 40 -25.89 5.42 -8.10
N GLY A 41 -26.33 6.44 -8.84
CA GLY A 41 -25.74 7.78 -8.87
C GLY A 41 -24.83 8.05 -10.06
N THR A 42 -24.06 9.14 -9.97
CA THR A 42 -23.09 9.53 -11.01
C THR A 42 -21.64 9.47 -10.49
N ILE A 43 -20.72 9.02 -11.35
CA ILE A 43 -19.29 8.97 -11.06
C ILE A 43 -18.57 9.92 -12.01
N ALA A 44 -17.67 10.75 -11.48
CA ALA A 44 -16.83 11.61 -12.29
C ALA A 44 -16.01 10.77 -13.29
N ARG A 45 -16.00 11.21 -14.56
CA ARG A 45 -15.26 10.54 -15.65
C ARG A 45 -13.74 10.68 -15.54
N THR A 46 -13.26 11.52 -14.63
CA THR A 46 -11.84 11.76 -14.40
C THR A 46 -11.41 11.18 -13.07
N SER A 47 -10.20 10.60 -13.05
CA SER A 47 -9.64 10.14 -11.79
C SER A 47 -9.38 11.32 -10.85
N PRO A 48 -9.70 11.20 -9.56
CA PRO A 48 -9.14 12.05 -8.52
C PRO A 48 -7.61 12.10 -8.61
N SER A 49 -7.02 13.25 -8.29
CA SER A 49 -5.56 13.47 -8.28
C SER A 49 -4.81 12.61 -7.26
N THR A 50 -5.52 12.06 -6.28
CA THR A 50 -4.97 11.28 -5.17
C THR A 50 -4.86 9.79 -5.47
N ASN A 51 -5.63 9.26 -6.41
CA ASN A 51 -5.57 7.84 -6.78
C ASN A 51 -4.32 7.58 -7.64
N GLY A 52 -3.65 6.44 -7.43
CA GLY A 52 -2.47 6.02 -8.21
C GLY A 52 -1.16 6.78 -7.93
N SER A 53 -1.21 7.84 -7.12
CA SER A 53 -0.02 8.61 -6.69
C SER A 53 1.06 7.75 -6.04
N SER A 54 0.66 6.70 -5.30
CA SER A 54 1.60 5.76 -4.68
C SER A 54 2.21 4.80 -5.71
N GLY A 55 1.43 4.33 -6.69
CA GLY A 55 1.91 3.44 -7.75
C GLY A 55 2.94 4.09 -8.65
N LYS A 56 2.61 5.29 -9.15
CA LYS A 56 3.56 6.11 -9.90
C LYS A 56 4.84 6.37 -9.10
N LYS A 57 4.70 6.72 -7.82
CA LYS A 57 5.85 6.97 -6.94
C LYS A 57 6.70 5.71 -6.75
N VAL A 58 6.11 4.53 -6.60
CA VAL A 58 6.84 3.25 -6.53
C VAL A 58 7.63 2.99 -7.81
N GLU A 59 7.01 3.15 -8.98
CA GLU A 59 7.72 2.99 -10.24
C GLU A 59 8.87 3.98 -10.38
N GLU A 60 8.57 5.28 -10.22
CA GLU A 60 9.52 6.36 -10.50
C GLU A 60 10.68 6.41 -9.52
N ARG A 61 10.39 6.16 -8.23
CA ARG A 61 11.34 6.39 -7.14
C ARG A 61 11.91 5.13 -6.53
N TYR A 62 11.37 3.95 -6.81
CA TYR A 62 11.87 2.70 -6.22
C TYR A 62 12.36 1.72 -7.27
N LEU A 63 11.55 1.44 -8.31
CA LEU A 63 11.91 0.46 -9.32
C LEU A 63 12.90 1.01 -10.35
N ARG A 64 12.62 2.19 -10.89
CA ARG A 64 13.46 2.81 -11.93
C ARG A 64 14.91 3.05 -11.49
N PRO A 65 15.20 3.53 -10.26
CA PRO A 65 16.58 3.73 -9.80
C PRO A 65 17.45 2.47 -9.79
N ILE A 66 16.84 1.29 -9.62
CA ILE A 66 17.52 -0.02 -9.65
C ILE A 66 17.30 -0.77 -10.97
N GLY A 67 16.77 -0.10 -11.99
CA GLY A 67 16.58 -0.69 -13.33
C GLY A 67 15.46 -1.73 -13.44
N LEU A 68 14.57 -1.81 -12.45
CA LEU A 68 13.41 -2.71 -12.48
C LEU A 68 12.23 -2.06 -13.20
N LYS A 69 11.40 -2.91 -13.80
CA LYS A 69 10.15 -2.51 -14.45
C LYS A 69 8.95 -3.14 -13.74
N PRO A 70 7.79 -2.44 -13.67
CA PRO A 70 6.59 -2.99 -13.04
C PRO A 70 6.17 -4.36 -13.60
N GLU A 71 6.31 -4.59 -14.91
CA GLU A 71 5.88 -5.85 -15.57
C GLU A 71 6.76 -7.05 -15.18
N ARG A 72 7.89 -6.80 -14.53
CA ARG A 72 8.81 -7.82 -13.99
C ARG A 72 8.81 -7.84 -12.47
N THR A 73 7.83 -7.20 -11.84
CA THR A 73 7.73 -7.04 -10.39
C THR A 73 6.38 -7.58 -9.92
N SER A 74 6.39 -8.37 -8.84
CA SER A 74 5.18 -8.74 -8.12
C SER A 74 4.97 -7.80 -6.94
N PHE A 75 3.73 -7.36 -6.72
CA PHE A 75 3.36 -6.46 -5.65
C PHE A 75 2.36 -7.16 -4.73
N THR A 76 2.52 -6.99 -3.43
CA THR A 76 1.68 -7.62 -2.42
C THR A 76 1.72 -6.77 -1.15
N ASP A 77 0.68 -6.87 -0.32
CA ASP A 77 0.58 -6.16 0.96
C ASP A 77 0.55 -7.18 2.10
N ILE A 78 1.21 -6.88 3.22
CA ILE A 78 1.15 -7.75 4.41
C ILE A 78 -0.28 -7.86 4.96
N PHE A 79 -1.14 -6.87 4.67
CA PHE A 79 -2.53 -6.84 5.11
C PHE A 79 -3.45 -6.63 3.89
N PRO A 80 -4.00 -7.69 3.28
CA PRO A 80 -4.72 -7.61 2.00
C PRO A 80 -6.17 -7.09 2.16
N VAL A 81 -6.49 -6.46 3.29
CA VAL A 81 -7.83 -5.99 3.62
C VAL A 81 -7.80 -4.48 3.77
N PHE A 82 -8.64 -3.80 3.00
CA PHE A 82 -8.78 -2.36 3.13
C PHE A 82 -9.49 -2.00 4.44
N MET A 83 -8.84 -1.17 5.25
CA MET A 83 -9.37 -0.69 6.52
C MET A 83 -9.57 0.82 6.51
N VAL A 84 -10.67 1.28 7.09
CA VAL A 84 -11.01 2.70 7.13
C VAL A 84 -10.52 3.37 8.41
N LYS A 85 -9.96 4.58 8.29
CA LYS A 85 -9.64 5.42 9.45
C LYS A 85 -10.91 6.09 9.96
N LYS A 86 -11.09 6.13 11.28
CA LYS A 86 -12.12 6.91 11.97
C LYS A 86 -11.48 7.99 12.82
N THR A 87 -12.16 9.12 12.97
CA THR A 87 -11.68 10.18 13.87
C THR A 87 -11.67 9.64 15.31
N ARG A 88 -10.48 9.57 15.91
CA ARG A 88 -10.37 9.25 17.34
C ARG A 88 -10.76 10.47 18.16
N ARG A 89 -11.39 10.27 19.32
CA ARG A 89 -11.87 11.33 20.23
C ARG A 89 -10.84 12.45 20.53
N GLN A 90 -9.55 12.15 20.46
CA GLN A 90 -8.45 13.11 20.71
C GLN A 90 -8.03 13.95 19.49
N SER A 91 -8.53 13.65 18.30
CA SER A 91 -8.15 14.30 17.03
C SER A 91 -9.37 14.89 16.32
N MET A 92 -10.14 15.76 16.98
CA MET A 92 -11.31 16.43 16.36
C MET A 92 -10.97 17.43 15.24
N LYS A 93 -9.72 17.49 14.77
CA LYS A 93 -9.27 18.49 13.79
C LYS A 93 -9.55 18.12 12.33
N ARG A 94 -9.85 16.85 12.02
CA ARG A 94 -10.07 16.43 10.62
C ARG A 94 -10.97 15.21 10.54
N ARG A 95 -12.02 15.31 9.72
CA ARG A 95 -12.90 14.22 9.33
C ARG A 95 -12.14 13.15 8.53
N GLU A 96 -12.34 11.89 8.86
CA GLU A 96 -11.73 10.73 8.22
C GLU A 96 -12.75 9.91 7.42
N GLN A 97 -12.28 8.91 6.68
CA GLN A 97 -13.11 8.10 5.77
C GLN A 97 -14.28 7.39 6.46
N GLY A 98 -14.02 6.80 7.62
CA GLY A 98 -15.03 6.09 8.39
C GLY A 98 -16.10 7.02 8.97
N ASP A 99 -15.79 8.31 9.18
CA ASP A 99 -16.79 9.29 9.59
C ASP A 99 -17.71 9.66 8.43
N ALA A 100 -17.15 9.79 7.21
CA ALA A 100 -17.94 10.03 6.02
C ALA A 100 -18.89 8.86 5.71
N ILE A 101 -18.39 7.63 5.85
CA ILE A 101 -19.22 6.43 5.72
C ILE A 101 -20.37 6.46 6.72
N ALA A 102 -20.08 6.67 8.00
CA ALA A 102 -21.09 6.64 9.05
C ALA A 102 -22.13 7.76 8.94
N GLN A 103 -21.72 8.96 8.52
CA GLN A 103 -22.57 10.16 8.51
C GLN A 103 -23.34 10.37 7.21
N GLU A 104 -22.83 9.84 6.09
CA GLU A 104 -23.44 10.03 4.76
C GLU A 104 -23.90 8.69 4.19
N TYR A 105 -22.97 7.77 3.92
CA TYR A 105 -23.28 6.52 3.24
C TYR A 105 -24.28 5.67 4.03
N ASP A 106 -24.00 5.40 5.31
CA ASP A 106 -24.85 4.51 6.12
C ASP A 106 -26.27 5.09 6.32
N VAL A 107 -26.38 6.42 6.42
CA VAL A 107 -27.66 7.12 6.54
C VAL A 107 -28.47 6.97 5.25
N ILE A 108 -27.84 7.18 4.09
CA ILE A 108 -28.49 7.04 2.77
C ILE A 108 -28.83 5.57 2.51
N ALA A 109 -27.92 4.63 2.82
CA ALA A 109 -28.13 3.20 2.65
C ALA A 109 -29.37 2.75 3.44
N ALA A 110 -29.50 3.15 4.70
CA ALA A 110 -30.67 2.86 5.52
C ALA A 110 -31.96 3.42 4.91
N ALA A 111 -31.96 4.68 4.44
CA ALA A 111 -33.11 5.30 3.78
C ALA A 111 -33.53 4.58 2.49
N LEU A 112 -32.59 3.91 1.80
CA LEU A 112 -32.83 3.15 0.58
C LEU A 112 -33.07 1.65 0.82
N GLY A 113 -33.13 1.19 2.08
CA GLY A 113 -33.27 -0.23 2.40
C GLY A 113 -32.05 -1.08 1.98
N ARG A 114 -30.86 -0.47 1.91
CA ARG A 114 -29.59 -1.11 1.60
C ARG A 114 -28.80 -1.40 2.89
N SER A 115 -27.90 -2.37 2.81
CA SER A 115 -27.01 -2.71 3.92
C SER A 115 -26.03 -1.57 4.20
N PRO A 116 -25.74 -1.26 5.48
CA PRO A 116 -24.68 -0.32 5.84
C PRO A 116 -23.30 -0.88 5.48
N CYS A 117 -22.29 -0.02 5.55
CA CYS A 117 -20.91 -0.38 5.26
C CYS A 117 -20.35 -1.37 6.29
N THR A 118 -19.67 -2.41 5.81
CA THR A 118 -19.03 -3.43 6.65
C THR A 118 -17.50 -3.34 6.63
N LEU A 119 -16.94 -2.23 6.10
CA LEU A 119 -15.49 -2.07 6.07
C LEU A 119 -14.92 -1.98 7.50
N PRO A 120 -13.88 -2.76 7.82
CA PRO A 120 -13.29 -2.76 9.15
C PRO A 120 -12.59 -1.44 9.45
N GLU A 121 -12.59 -1.06 10.73
CA GLU A 121 -11.78 0.06 11.20
C GLU A 121 -10.29 -0.30 11.18
N ARG A 122 -9.43 0.67 10.87
CA ARG A 122 -7.98 0.50 10.89
C ARG A 122 -7.49 0.12 12.28
N ILE A 123 -6.91 -1.07 12.37
CA ILE A 123 -6.20 -1.52 13.57
C ILE A 123 -4.97 -0.63 13.84
N PRO A 124 -4.56 -0.44 15.10
CA PRO A 124 -3.38 0.38 15.42
C PRO A 124 -2.11 -0.16 14.76
N ASP A 125 -1.29 0.72 14.17
CA ASP A 125 -0.04 0.39 13.47
C ASP A 125 0.93 -0.45 14.33
N LYS A 126 0.89 -0.32 15.66
CA LYS A 126 1.71 -1.14 16.59
C LYS A 126 1.34 -2.63 16.58
N VAL A 127 0.06 -2.94 16.37
CA VAL A 127 -0.54 -4.28 16.46
C VAL A 127 -0.71 -4.90 15.07
N LEU A 128 -0.75 -4.08 14.01
CA LEU A 128 -0.92 -4.52 12.63
C LEU A 128 0.07 -5.63 12.20
N PRO A 129 1.39 -5.54 12.44
CA PRO A 129 2.31 -6.60 12.03
C PRO A 129 2.01 -7.97 12.67
N THR A 130 1.52 -7.97 13.91
CA THR A 130 1.14 -9.21 14.63
C THR A 130 -0.13 -9.80 14.05
N VAL A 131 -1.17 -9.00 13.86
CA VAL A 131 -2.43 -9.48 13.25
C VAL A 131 -2.19 -9.94 11.80
N ALA A 132 -1.32 -9.24 11.06
CA ALA A 132 -0.91 -9.65 9.73
C ALA A 132 -0.22 -11.02 9.73
N ALA A 133 0.63 -11.28 10.73
CA ALA A 133 1.27 -12.58 10.93
C ALA A 133 0.23 -13.68 11.16
N GLU A 134 -0.69 -13.42 12.08
CA GLU A 134 -1.67 -14.41 12.55
C GLU A 134 -2.67 -14.82 11.44
N HIS A 135 -3.04 -13.87 10.58
CA HIS A 135 -4.12 -14.09 9.61
C HIS A 135 -3.66 -14.22 8.15
N PHE A 136 -2.49 -13.70 7.80
CA PHE A 136 -2.09 -13.56 6.40
C PHE A 136 -0.67 -14.05 6.09
N ALA A 137 0.05 -14.63 7.06
CA ALA A 137 1.42 -15.11 6.85
C ALA A 137 1.49 -16.20 5.77
N GLU A 138 0.62 -17.23 5.84
CA GLU A 138 0.59 -18.33 4.87
C GLU A 138 0.42 -17.81 3.44
N ARG A 139 -0.52 -16.88 3.24
CA ARG A 139 -0.75 -16.25 1.92
C ARG A 139 0.51 -15.56 1.38
N LEU A 140 1.22 -14.80 2.22
CA LEU A 140 2.43 -14.10 1.76
C LEU A 140 3.59 -15.07 1.51
N VAL A 141 3.70 -16.14 2.30
CA VAL A 141 4.66 -17.22 2.04
C VAL A 141 4.39 -17.84 0.67
N ASP A 142 3.13 -18.17 0.38
CA ASP A 142 2.72 -18.69 -0.93
C ASP A 142 3.02 -17.70 -2.06
N ASP A 143 2.71 -16.41 -1.89
CA ASP A 143 3.01 -15.35 -2.87
C ASP A 143 4.53 -15.32 -3.18
N ILE A 144 5.38 -15.37 -2.15
CA ILE A 144 6.84 -15.34 -2.29
C ILE A 144 7.36 -16.62 -2.96
N LEU A 145 6.89 -17.80 -2.54
CA LEU A 145 7.32 -19.09 -3.08
C LEU A 145 6.85 -19.31 -4.52
N ALA A 146 5.70 -18.74 -4.90
CA ALA A 146 5.20 -18.76 -6.27
C ALA A 146 6.05 -17.85 -7.18
N ALA A 147 6.37 -16.64 -6.72
CA ALA A 147 7.15 -15.68 -7.49
C ALA A 147 8.66 -16.00 -7.54
N LYS A 148 9.18 -16.72 -6.53
CA LYS A 148 10.61 -17.02 -6.32
C LYS A 148 11.52 -15.82 -6.59
N PRO A 149 11.24 -14.64 -6.00
CA PRO A 149 11.95 -13.43 -6.34
C PRO A 149 13.42 -13.54 -5.91
N PRO A 150 14.39 -13.10 -6.72
CA PRO A 150 15.78 -12.98 -6.26
C PRO A 150 15.98 -11.79 -5.31
N LEU A 151 15.06 -10.81 -5.33
CA LEU A 151 15.08 -9.60 -4.51
C LEU A 151 13.68 -9.31 -3.97
N ILE A 152 13.57 -9.09 -2.66
CA ILE A 152 12.35 -8.63 -1.99
C ILE A 152 12.57 -7.18 -1.53
N ILE A 153 11.66 -6.28 -1.91
CA ILE A 153 11.67 -4.88 -1.47
C ILE A 153 10.51 -4.69 -0.50
N SER A 154 10.81 -4.29 0.75
CA SER A 154 9.77 -3.97 1.74
C SER A 154 9.65 -2.47 1.92
N LEU A 155 8.42 -1.95 1.97
CA LEU A 155 8.14 -0.51 2.02
C LEU A 155 7.54 -0.11 3.37
N GLY A 156 8.36 0.40 4.29
CA GLY A 156 7.93 0.94 5.59
C GLY A 156 8.15 0.01 6.80
N ASP A 157 7.96 0.59 7.99
CA ASP A 157 8.18 -0.07 9.29
C ASP A 157 7.23 -1.26 9.52
N GLU A 158 5.98 -1.15 9.08
CA GLU A 158 4.98 -2.21 9.27
C GLU A 158 5.43 -3.53 8.62
N VAL A 159 5.86 -3.47 7.36
CA VAL A 159 6.37 -4.64 6.61
C VAL A 159 7.70 -5.11 7.16
N TRP A 160 8.61 -4.19 7.52
CA TRP A 160 9.87 -4.53 8.18
C TRP A 160 9.66 -5.35 9.45
N ARG A 161 8.77 -4.89 10.34
CA ARG A 161 8.44 -5.57 11.59
C ARG A 161 7.72 -6.88 11.34
N ALA A 162 6.86 -6.97 10.34
CA ALA A 162 6.20 -8.22 9.98
C ALA A 162 7.23 -9.27 9.55
N LEU A 163 8.06 -8.98 8.54
CA LEU A 163 9.04 -9.92 8.00
C LEU A 163 10.06 -10.43 9.04
N ARG A 164 10.41 -9.62 10.05
CA ARG A 164 11.35 -10.03 11.11
C ARG A 164 10.72 -10.85 12.24
N ASN A 165 9.40 -10.88 12.36
CA ASN A 165 8.70 -11.55 13.46
C ASN A 165 7.88 -12.77 13.00
N TRP A 166 7.90 -13.11 11.71
CA TRP A 166 7.11 -14.20 11.17
C TRP A 166 7.86 -15.54 11.23
N PRO A 167 7.24 -16.63 11.75
CA PRO A 167 7.94 -17.90 11.96
C PRO A 167 8.55 -18.54 10.71
N HIS A 168 7.91 -18.36 9.55
CA HIS A 168 8.33 -18.92 8.26
C HIS A 168 9.40 -18.09 7.54
N ILE A 169 9.74 -16.93 8.10
CA ILE A 169 10.62 -15.95 7.47
C ILE A 169 11.82 -15.69 8.37
N ARG A 170 13.02 -15.85 7.81
CA ARG A 170 14.27 -15.46 8.45
C ARG A 170 14.83 -14.26 7.71
N ALA A 171 14.46 -13.06 8.16
CA ALA A 171 14.92 -11.80 7.60
C ALA A 171 16.08 -11.23 8.43
N ASN A 172 17.26 -11.09 7.80
CA ASN A 172 18.48 -10.61 8.42
C ASN A 172 18.91 -9.28 7.77
N HIS A 173 19.21 -8.29 8.61
CA HIS A 173 19.74 -7.00 8.19
C HIS A 173 20.57 -6.42 9.35
N ASN A 174 21.58 -5.61 9.03
CA ASN A 174 22.50 -5.03 10.03
C ASN A 174 21.86 -3.94 10.90
N ALA A 175 20.69 -3.44 10.51
CA ALA A 175 19.92 -2.46 11.28
C ALA A 175 19.00 -3.19 12.27
N GLU A 176 19.05 -2.80 13.55
CA GLU A 176 18.25 -3.42 14.60
C GLU A 176 16.77 -3.01 14.55
N SER A 177 16.48 -1.83 14.00
CA SER A 177 15.13 -1.29 13.84
C SER A 177 14.97 -0.53 12.53
N PHE A 178 13.73 -0.27 12.12
CA PHE A 178 13.43 0.45 10.88
C PHE A 178 13.94 1.90 10.94
N ASP A 179 13.82 2.58 12.07
CA ASP A 179 14.33 3.95 12.24
C ASP A 179 15.86 4.02 12.08
N LEU A 180 16.58 2.94 12.44
CA LEU A 180 18.02 2.80 12.27
C LEU A 180 18.44 2.45 10.82
N LEU A 181 17.47 2.29 9.90
CA LEU A 181 17.77 2.29 8.46
C LEU A 181 18.08 3.67 7.94
N ARG A 182 17.72 4.76 8.63
CA ARG A 182 18.19 6.09 8.24
C ARG A 182 19.73 6.13 8.29
N ALA A 183 20.34 7.12 7.64
CA ALA A 183 21.78 7.31 7.53
C ALA A 183 22.57 6.75 8.75
N PRO A 184 23.59 5.91 8.52
CA PRO A 184 24.22 5.61 7.22
C PRO A 184 23.65 4.40 6.46
N ARG A 185 22.64 3.70 6.97
CA ARG A 185 22.27 2.35 6.48
C ARG A 185 21.20 2.30 5.39
N TYR A 186 20.77 3.46 4.90
CA TYR A 186 19.61 3.50 4.01
C TYR A 186 19.95 2.91 2.65
N GLY A 187 19.19 1.89 2.23
CA GLY A 187 19.46 1.14 1.00
C GLY A 187 20.50 0.03 1.15
N GLU A 188 21.01 -0.23 2.35
CA GLU A 188 21.76 -1.46 2.62
C GLU A 188 20.88 -2.68 2.33
N ARG A 189 21.50 -3.73 1.77
CA ARG A 189 20.82 -5.00 1.52
C ARG A 189 21.00 -5.94 2.71
N GLY A 190 19.94 -6.66 3.02
CA GLY A 190 19.93 -7.82 3.90
C GLY A 190 19.70 -9.11 3.13
N SER A 191 19.40 -10.17 3.87
CA SER A 191 18.97 -11.45 3.32
C SER A 191 17.63 -11.85 3.90
N ILE A 192 16.86 -12.59 3.12
CA ILE A 192 15.60 -13.17 3.58
C ILE A 192 15.50 -14.61 3.08
N GLU A 193 15.15 -15.52 3.99
CA GLU A 193 14.84 -16.91 3.70
C GLU A 193 13.38 -17.18 4.05
N VAL A 194 12.62 -17.74 3.12
CA VAL A 194 11.20 -18.11 3.26
C VAL A 194 11.05 -19.56 2.86
N ASP A 195 10.79 -20.45 3.81
CA ASP A 195 10.67 -21.91 3.61
C ASP A 195 11.71 -22.50 2.63
N GLY A 196 12.98 -22.10 2.81
CA GLY A 196 14.12 -22.56 2.03
C GLY A 196 14.42 -21.79 0.74
N HIS A 197 13.51 -20.92 0.27
CA HIS A 197 13.82 -19.96 -0.80
C HIS A 197 14.62 -18.80 -0.23
N ARG A 198 15.75 -18.46 -0.86
CA ARG A 198 16.63 -17.35 -0.45
C ARG A 198 16.56 -16.21 -1.44
N ALA A 199 16.46 -15.00 -0.92
CA ALA A 199 16.49 -13.77 -1.69
C ALA A 199 17.31 -12.69 -0.97
N GLU A 200 17.74 -11.69 -1.74
CA GLU A 200 18.19 -10.42 -1.18
C GLU A 200 16.99 -9.65 -0.63
N TRP A 201 17.21 -8.89 0.44
CA TRP A 201 16.17 -8.05 1.03
C TRP A 201 16.58 -6.58 1.04
N LEU A 202 15.79 -5.73 0.41
CA LEU A 202 16.02 -4.29 0.34
C LEU A 202 14.90 -3.54 1.11
N PRO A 203 15.15 -3.15 2.36
CA PRO A 203 14.19 -2.38 3.15
C PRO A 203 14.24 -0.89 2.79
N LEU A 204 13.10 -0.31 2.40
CA LEU A 204 13.00 1.11 2.04
C LEU A 204 11.81 1.77 2.75
N VAL A 205 11.81 3.10 2.77
CA VAL A 205 10.70 3.88 3.33
C VAL A 205 9.41 3.66 2.54
N HIS A 206 8.26 3.81 3.21
CA HIS A 206 6.97 3.81 2.52
C HIS A 206 6.79 5.10 1.67
N PRO A 207 6.29 5.02 0.41
CA PRO A 207 6.10 6.18 -0.48
C PRO A 207 5.25 7.31 0.10
N GLY A 208 4.33 6.96 0.99
CA GLY A 208 3.47 7.90 1.71
C GLY A 208 4.20 8.79 2.73
N LEU A 209 5.43 8.46 3.12
CA LEU A 209 6.27 9.28 4.02
C LEU A 209 7.14 10.29 3.25
N LEU A 210 7.19 10.20 1.93
CA LEU A 210 7.90 11.09 1.02
C LEU A 210 7.02 12.31 0.70
N LYS A 211 6.92 13.26 1.65
CA LYS A 211 5.90 14.34 1.63
C LYS A 211 6.41 15.74 1.31
N ASN A 212 7.71 16.02 1.39
CA ASN A 212 8.21 17.40 1.29
C ASN A 212 9.42 17.53 0.36
N PRO A 213 9.44 18.50 -0.57
CA PRO A 213 10.58 18.79 -1.44
C PRO A 213 11.72 19.56 -0.75
N ALA A 214 11.55 20.02 0.49
CA ALA A 214 12.60 20.68 1.25
C ALA A 214 13.39 19.62 2.06
N PRO A 215 14.65 19.33 1.69
CA PRO A 215 15.45 18.33 2.38
C PRO A 215 15.85 18.83 3.78
N MET A 216 15.20 18.32 4.82
CA MET A 216 15.85 18.27 6.13
C MET A 216 16.82 17.09 6.10
N GLN A 217 18.09 17.31 6.48
CA GLN A 217 19.18 16.33 6.34
C GLN A 217 18.84 14.93 6.89
N ASP A 218 18.00 14.83 7.92
CA ASP A 218 17.59 13.57 8.56
C ASP A 218 16.19 13.07 8.15
N SER A 219 15.57 13.67 7.14
CA SER A 219 14.25 13.25 6.67
C SER A 219 14.34 12.00 5.79
N TRP A 220 13.30 11.17 5.84
CA TRP A 220 13.15 10.03 4.91
C TRP A 220 13.27 10.43 3.44
N GLU A 221 12.79 11.63 3.09
CA GLU A 221 12.93 12.18 1.75
C GLU A 221 14.40 12.32 1.35
N SER A 222 15.21 12.99 2.20
CA SER A 222 16.63 13.21 1.92
C SER A 222 17.41 11.91 1.83
N GLN A 223 17.12 10.96 2.72
CA GLN A 223 17.73 9.63 2.70
C GLN A 223 17.39 8.89 1.40
N HIS A 224 16.13 8.93 0.97
CA HIS A 224 15.69 8.26 -0.24
C HIS A 224 16.23 8.90 -1.51
N LEU A 225 16.26 10.24 -1.60
CA LEU A 225 16.89 10.95 -2.72
C LEU A 225 18.38 10.62 -2.84
N GLY A 226 19.10 10.54 -1.71
CA GLY A 226 20.51 10.13 -1.70
C GLY A 226 20.70 8.71 -2.20
N TRP A 227 19.80 7.78 -1.82
CA TRP A 227 19.80 6.43 -2.36
C TRP A 227 19.46 6.38 -3.84
N GLU A 228 18.42 7.08 -4.32
CA GLU A 228 18.01 7.13 -5.73
C GLU A 228 19.18 7.51 -6.66
N GLN A 229 20.00 8.48 -6.25
CA GLN A 229 21.17 8.96 -7.01
C GLN A 229 22.32 7.93 -7.10
N ASN A 230 22.33 6.94 -6.21
CA ASN A 230 23.38 5.93 -6.08
C ASN A 230 22.90 4.50 -6.35
N ALA A 231 21.59 4.27 -6.47
CA ALA A 231 20.97 2.95 -6.53
C ALA A 231 21.43 2.11 -7.74
N GLY A 232 21.85 2.74 -8.84
CA GLY A 232 22.41 2.06 -10.01
C GLY A 232 23.93 1.83 -9.97
N LYS A 233 24.60 2.20 -8.86
CA LYS A 233 26.06 2.08 -8.67
C LYS A 233 26.43 1.00 -7.64
N VAL A 234 25.44 0.29 -7.08
CA VAL A 234 25.59 -0.73 -6.02
C VAL A 234 25.21 -2.09 -6.56
#